data_AF-A0A7S0TYK2-F1
#
_entry.id   AF-A0A7S0TYK2-F1
#
_cell.length_a   1.000
_cell.length_b   1.000
_cell.length_c   1.000
_cell.angle_alpha   90.00
_cell.angle_beta   90.00
_cell.angle_gamma   90.00
#
_symmetry.space_group_name_H-M   'P 1'
#
loop_
_entity.id
_entity.type
_entity.pdbx_description
1 polymer ?
#
loop_
_entity_poly.entity_id
_entity_poly.type
_entity_poly.pdbx_seq_one_letter_code
_entity_poly.pdbx_strand_id
1 'polypeptide(L)'
;SKEEALAAFKAMLAEKCPSHTASWQEMIPLCQYDVRFRALKSTGERKNVFENFITQQQKAHLDRERIRKKQAKEEFIKLLEERTDIVDHKVRMRDVAKELSKDDRFKAVESERERNDLFEDYVMKLEKAEKERLRAARTENLSAFQMLLEETEGITAKSRWSEVKALIKEDPRYLALEGDDKYRLSAFDDFM
;
A
#
# COMPACT_ATOMS: atom_id res chain seq x y z
N SER A 1 -31.49 -35.52 14.13
CA SER A 1 -31.88 -35.19 12.74
C SER A 1 -30.74 -35.51 11.77
N LYS A 2 -30.96 -35.46 10.44
CA LYS A 2 -29.87 -35.62 9.44
C LYS A 2 -28.80 -34.53 9.61
N GLU A 3 -29.21 -33.33 9.99
CA GLU A 3 -28.33 -32.19 10.23
C GLU A 3 -27.42 -32.40 11.45
N GLU A 4 -27.95 -32.91 12.56
CA GLU A 4 -27.15 -33.27 13.74
C GLU A 4 -26.11 -34.36 13.42
N ALA A 5 -26.48 -35.36 12.61
CA ALA A 5 -25.56 -36.41 12.19
C ALA A 5 -24.42 -35.85 11.32
N LEU A 6 -24.72 -34.92 10.41
CA LEU A 6 -23.72 -34.22 9.60
C LEU A 6 -22.81 -33.34 10.46
N ALA A 7 -23.38 -32.60 11.41
CA ALA A 7 -22.63 -31.74 12.33
C ALA A 7 -21.67 -32.57 13.20
N ALA A 8 -22.16 -33.67 13.78
CA ALA A 8 -21.34 -34.58 14.59
C ALA A 8 -20.20 -35.21 13.77
N PHE A 9 -20.47 -35.64 12.54
CA PHE A 9 -19.43 -36.18 11.65
C PHE A 9 -18.38 -35.12 11.28
N LYS A 10 -18.79 -33.89 10.93
CA LYS A 10 -17.87 -32.78 10.63
C LYS A 10 -17.04 -32.35 11.85
N ALA A 11 -17.62 -32.34 13.05
CA ALA A 11 -16.89 -32.04 14.28
C ALA A 11 -15.79 -33.07 14.54
N MET A 12 -16.09 -34.36 14.33
CA MET A 12 -15.08 -35.43 14.41
C MET A 12 -13.98 -35.23 13.35
N LEU A 13 -14.32 -34.87 12.11
CA LEU A 13 -13.31 -34.56 11.09
C LEU A 13 -12.43 -33.38 11.53
N ALA A 14 -12.99 -32.31 12.08
CA ALA A 14 -12.22 -31.16 12.56
C ALA A 14 -11.25 -31.51 13.69
N GLU A 15 -11.62 -32.45 14.56
CA GLU A 15 -10.79 -32.90 15.68
C GLU A 15 -9.69 -33.88 15.26
N LYS A 16 -9.99 -34.78 14.32
CA LYS A 16 -9.13 -35.93 14.00
C LYS A 16 -8.38 -35.83 12.68
N CYS A 17 -8.72 -34.86 11.82
CA CYS A 17 -8.11 -34.75 10.51
C CYS A 17 -6.67 -34.22 10.65
N PRO A 18 -5.65 -34.96 10.17
CA PRO A 18 -4.25 -34.63 10.42
C PRO A 18 -3.76 -33.45 9.57
N SER A 19 -4.42 -33.15 8.45
CA SER A 19 -4.03 -32.08 7.52
C SER A 19 -5.19 -31.69 6.61
N HIS A 20 -5.17 -30.44 6.12
CA HIS A 20 -6.06 -29.96 5.07
C HIS A 20 -5.85 -30.67 3.71
N THR A 21 -4.84 -31.53 3.56
CA THR A 21 -4.59 -32.33 2.35
C THR A 21 -4.76 -33.83 2.56
N ALA A 22 -5.29 -34.26 3.71
CA ALA A 22 -5.44 -35.67 4.05
C ALA A 22 -6.33 -36.42 3.04
N SER A 23 -5.99 -37.67 2.76
CA SER A 23 -6.79 -38.58 1.95
C SER A 23 -7.85 -39.32 2.77
N TRP A 24 -8.84 -39.90 2.08
CA TRP A 24 -9.86 -40.71 2.75
C TRP A 24 -9.26 -41.96 3.42
N GLN A 25 -8.28 -42.62 2.79
CA GLN A 25 -7.62 -43.80 3.38
C GLN A 25 -6.88 -43.47 4.68
N GLU A 26 -6.21 -42.32 4.76
CA GLU A 26 -5.52 -41.87 5.97
C GLU A 26 -6.50 -41.50 7.09
N MET A 27 -7.70 -41.02 6.74
CA MET A 27 -8.71 -40.60 7.72
C MET A 27 -9.39 -41.77 8.42
N ILE A 28 -9.63 -42.89 7.72
CA ILE A 28 -10.37 -44.05 8.24
C ILE A 28 -9.82 -44.56 9.58
N PRO A 29 -8.53 -44.92 9.73
CA PRO A 29 -8.02 -45.48 10.98
C PRO A 29 -8.15 -44.51 12.16
N LEU A 30 -8.12 -43.21 11.91
CA LEU A 30 -8.26 -42.17 12.94
C LEU A 30 -9.71 -42.04 13.45
N CYS A 31 -10.69 -42.34 12.59
CA CYS A 31 -12.11 -42.09 12.88
C CYS A 31 -12.94 -43.34 13.10
N GLN A 32 -12.55 -44.51 12.59
CA GLN A 32 -13.43 -45.69 12.50
C GLN A 32 -13.98 -46.17 13.85
N TYR A 33 -13.28 -45.90 14.95
CA TYR A 33 -13.70 -46.24 16.32
C TYR A 33 -14.48 -45.13 17.03
N ASP A 34 -14.58 -43.94 16.43
CA ASP A 34 -15.39 -42.85 16.96
C ASP A 34 -16.88 -43.13 16.73
N VAL A 35 -17.70 -42.95 17.77
CA VAL A 35 -19.16 -43.09 17.66
C VAL A 35 -19.74 -42.17 16.59
N ARG A 36 -19.16 -40.97 16.39
CA ARG A 36 -19.61 -39.99 15.39
C ARG A 36 -19.33 -40.45 13.97
N PHE A 37 -18.39 -41.36 13.72
CA PHE A 37 -18.13 -41.92 12.39
C PHE A 37 -19.34 -42.69 11.85
N ARG A 38 -20.10 -43.34 12.75
CA ARG A 38 -21.32 -44.09 12.42
C ARG A 38 -22.56 -43.20 12.33
N ALA A 39 -22.46 -41.89 12.57
CA ALA A 39 -23.58 -40.96 12.46
C ALA A 39 -24.14 -40.87 11.03
N LEU A 40 -23.27 -40.96 10.03
CA LEU A 40 -23.66 -41.10 8.62
C LEU A 40 -23.72 -42.58 8.25
N LYS A 41 -24.75 -43.00 7.52
CA LYS A 41 -25.08 -44.43 7.35
C LYS A 41 -24.20 -45.11 6.30
N SER A 42 -23.94 -44.44 5.18
CA SER A 42 -23.21 -45.03 4.06
C SER A 42 -21.77 -44.54 3.96
N THR A 43 -20.87 -45.42 3.50
CA THR A 43 -19.47 -45.05 3.22
C THR A 43 -19.38 -43.96 2.15
N GLY A 44 -20.27 -43.98 1.15
CA GLY A 44 -20.33 -42.93 0.12
C GLY A 44 -20.69 -41.55 0.69
N GLU A 45 -21.66 -41.49 1.60
CA GLU A 45 -22.04 -40.24 2.28
C GLU A 45 -20.88 -39.71 3.14
N ARG A 46 -20.23 -40.58 3.92
CA ARG A 46 -19.04 -40.21 4.72
C ARG A 46 -17.91 -39.67 3.85
N LYS A 47 -17.58 -40.37 2.76
CA LYS A 47 -16.52 -39.97 1.83
C LYS A 47 -16.84 -38.62 1.18
N ASN A 48 -18.06 -38.42 0.70
CA ASN A 48 -18.49 -37.13 0.11
C ASN A 48 -18.42 -35.98 1.13
N VAL A 49 -18.88 -36.19 2.37
CA VAL A 49 -18.78 -35.17 3.43
C VAL A 49 -17.31 -34.87 3.76
N PHE A 50 -16.45 -35.88 3.79
CA PHE A 50 -15.01 -35.71 3.99
C PHE A 50 -14.34 -34.92 2.85
N GLU A 51 -14.59 -35.27 1.58
CA GLU A 51 -14.00 -34.58 0.42
C GLU A 51 -14.41 -33.09 0.39
N ASN A 52 -15.67 -32.79 0.71
CA ASN A 52 -16.14 -31.42 0.87
C ASN A 52 -15.46 -30.71 2.06
N PHE A 53 -15.28 -31.40 3.19
CA PHE A 53 -14.57 -30.85 4.35
C PHE A 53 -13.11 -30.51 4.01
N ILE A 54 -12.38 -31.42 3.35
CA ILE A 54 -11.01 -31.20 2.89
C ILE A 54 -10.94 -30.02 1.93
N THR A 55 -11.85 -29.94 0.95
CA THR A 55 -11.92 -28.83 0.00
C THR A 55 -12.12 -27.48 0.72
N GLN A 56 -13.00 -27.43 1.73
CA GLN A 56 -13.22 -26.24 2.55
C GLN A 56 -11.98 -25.87 3.37
N GLN A 57 -11.28 -26.85 3.94
CA GLN A 57 -10.05 -26.62 4.71
C GLN A 57 -8.90 -26.12 3.82
N GLN A 58 -8.74 -26.66 2.62
CA GLN A 58 -7.76 -26.17 1.63
C GLN A 58 -8.03 -24.72 1.25
N LYS A 59 -9.29 -24.41 0.94
CA LYS A 59 -9.70 -23.03 0.63
C LYS A 59 -9.42 -22.10 1.81
N ALA A 60 -9.83 -22.48 3.03
CA ALA A 60 -9.59 -21.68 4.22
C ALA A 60 -8.09 -21.47 4.52
N HIS A 61 -7.26 -22.49 4.27
CA HIS A 61 -5.81 -22.38 4.40
C HIS A 61 -5.21 -21.38 3.40
N LEU A 62 -5.59 -21.48 2.11
CA LEU A 62 -5.16 -20.54 1.07
C LEU A 62 -5.62 -19.11 1.37
N ASP A 63 -6.86 -18.94 1.82
CA ASP A 63 -7.42 -17.63 2.17
C ASP A 63 -6.67 -17.02 3.37
N ARG A 64 -6.37 -17.82 4.40
CA ARG A 64 -5.57 -17.37 5.56
C ARG A 64 -4.16 -16.95 5.15
N GLU A 65 -3.49 -17.74 4.31
CA GLU A 65 -2.16 -17.40 3.80
C GLU A 65 -2.19 -16.13 2.94
N ARG A 66 -3.22 -15.95 2.12
CA ARG A 66 -3.43 -14.73 1.33
C ARG A 66 -3.63 -13.51 2.24
N ILE A 67 -4.46 -13.62 3.26
CA ILE A 67 -4.74 -12.54 4.22
C ILE A 67 -3.46 -12.20 5.00
N ARG A 68 -2.76 -13.21 5.53
CA ARG A 68 -1.50 -13.04 6.26
C ARG A 68 -0.45 -12.32 5.40
N LYS A 69 -0.26 -12.76 4.15
CA LYS A 69 0.66 -12.11 3.21
C LYS A 69 0.25 -10.67 2.93
N LYS A 70 -1.04 -10.42 2.67
CA LYS A 70 -1.55 -9.06 2.45
C LYS A 70 -1.27 -8.15 3.65
N GLN A 71 -1.58 -8.60 4.86
CA GLN A 71 -1.32 -7.86 6.10
C GLN A 71 0.17 -7.59 6.30
N ALA A 72 1.04 -8.58 6.04
CA ALA A 72 2.49 -8.38 6.13
C ALA A 72 2.99 -7.26 5.20
N LYS A 73 2.46 -7.16 3.97
CA LYS A 73 2.80 -6.07 3.05
C LYS A 73 2.28 -4.71 3.54
N GLU A 74 1.05 -4.66 4.02
CA GLU A 74 0.44 -3.43 4.55
C GLU A 74 1.24 -2.90 5.76
N GLU A 75 1.61 -3.78 6.69
CA GLU A 75 2.42 -3.42 7.86
C GLU A 75 3.86 -3.05 7.48
N PHE A 76 4.43 -3.69 6.45
CA PHE A 76 5.73 -3.28 5.89
C PHE A 76 5.68 -1.85 5.35
N ILE A 77 4.64 -1.49 4.60
CA ILE A 77 4.47 -0.12 4.08
C ILE A 77 4.32 0.87 5.23
N LYS A 78 3.52 0.55 6.27
CA LYS A 78 3.40 1.39 7.47
C LYS A 78 4.74 1.61 8.17
N LEU A 79 5.57 0.59 8.27
CA LEU A 79 6.94 0.73 8.78
C LEU A 79 7.72 1.77 7.98
N LEU A 80 7.64 1.75 6.64
CA LEU A 80 8.32 2.75 5.80
C LEU A 80 7.76 4.17 6.03
N GLU A 81 6.43 4.29 6.18
CA GLU A 81 5.74 5.54 6.47
C GLU A 81 6.09 6.13 7.85
N GLU A 82 6.38 5.27 8.84
CA GLU A 82 6.79 5.68 10.18
C GLU A 82 8.28 6.05 10.25
N ARG A 83 9.13 5.45 9.40
CA ARG A 83 10.60 5.61 9.43
C ARG A 83 11.11 6.72 8.51
N THR A 84 10.45 7.87 8.53
CA THR A 84 10.86 9.06 7.74
C THR A 84 12.21 9.65 8.15
N ASP A 85 12.75 9.23 9.30
CA ASP A 85 14.09 9.57 9.77
C ASP A 85 15.21 8.95 8.91
N ILE A 86 14.93 7.82 8.24
CA ILE A 86 15.90 7.10 7.41
C ILE A 86 15.38 6.76 6.00
N VAL A 87 14.06 6.83 5.78
CA VAL A 87 13.43 6.55 4.49
C VAL A 87 12.96 7.85 3.84
N ASP A 88 13.58 8.20 2.71
CA ASP A 88 13.17 9.29 1.83
C ASP A 88 13.09 8.84 0.35
N HIS A 89 12.80 9.77 -0.56
CA HIS A 89 12.69 9.47 -2.00
C HIS A 89 14.03 9.23 -2.72
N LYS A 90 15.18 9.32 -2.03
CA LYS A 90 16.52 9.23 -2.63
C LYS A 90 17.31 8.02 -2.13
N VAL A 91 16.95 7.47 -0.98
CA VAL A 91 17.64 6.34 -0.36
C VAL A 91 17.33 5.02 -1.06
N ARG A 92 18.26 4.06 -1.01
CA ARG A 92 18.06 2.70 -1.54
C ARG A 92 17.86 1.70 -0.40
N MET A 93 17.15 0.60 -0.67
CA MET A 93 16.89 -0.45 0.33
C MET A 93 18.16 -0.91 1.04
N ARG A 94 19.25 -1.17 0.29
CA ARG A 94 20.52 -1.64 0.87
C ARG A 94 21.11 -0.71 1.94
N ASP A 95 20.82 0.59 1.85
CA ASP A 95 21.37 1.60 2.75
C ASP A 95 20.62 1.60 4.11
N VAL A 96 19.36 1.16 4.12
CA VAL A 96 18.47 1.18 5.30
C VAL A 96 18.06 -0.21 5.80
N ALA A 97 18.28 -1.27 5.02
CA ALA A 97 17.84 -2.63 5.32
C ALA A 97 18.32 -3.12 6.69
N LYS A 98 19.54 -2.78 7.09
CA LYS A 98 20.09 -3.15 8.40
C LYS A 98 19.27 -2.56 9.54
N GLU A 99 18.80 -1.31 9.40
CA GLU A 99 18.02 -0.64 10.42
C GLU A 99 16.56 -1.11 10.42
N LEU A 100 15.97 -1.24 9.23
CA LEU A 100 14.58 -1.74 9.07
C LEU A 100 14.43 -3.19 9.53
N SER A 101 15.44 -4.04 9.32
CA SER A 101 15.40 -5.46 9.71
C SER A 101 15.36 -5.72 11.22
N LYS A 102 15.50 -4.69 12.05
CA LYS A 102 15.27 -4.79 13.50
C LYS A 102 13.78 -4.90 13.84
N ASP A 103 12.89 -4.37 12.99
CA ASP A 103 11.44 -4.43 13.16
C ASP A 103 10.90 -5.75 12.58
N ASP A 104 9.95 -6.38 13.27
CA ASP A 104 9.38 -7.66 12.83
C ASP A 104 8.49 -7.53 11.60
N ARG A 105 7.92 -6.34 11.34
CA ARG A 105 7.15 -6.06 10.10
C ARG A 105 8.02 -6.16 8.86
N PHE A 106 9.31 -5.84 8.96
CA PHE A 106 10.28 -6.08 7.89
C PHE A 106 10.45 -7.57 7.62
N LYS A 107 10.62 -8.38 8.66
CA LYS A 107 10.84 -9.83 8.57
C LYS A 107 9.58 -10.59 8.14
N ALA A 108 8.40 -10.04 8.42
CA ALA A 108 7.10 -10.65 8.09
C ALA A 108 6.87 -10.79 6.58
N VAL A 109 7.48 -9.94 5.76
CA VAL A 109 7.59 -10.15 4.31
C VAL A 109 8.81 -11.01 4.06
N GLU A 110 8.61 -12.32 3.94
CA GLU A 110 9.70 -13.31 3.92
C GLU A 110 10.62 -13.16 2.68
N SER A 111 10.05 -12.83 1.52
CA SER A 111 10.77 -12.69 0.25
C SER A 111 11.56 -11.38 0.18
N GLU A 112 12.88 -11.47 0.00
CA GLU A 112 13.73 -10.29 -0.19
C GLU A 112 13.36 -9.49 -1.44
N ARG A 113 13.07 -10.19 -2.54
CA ARG A 113 12.61 -9.55 -3.78
C ARG A 113 11.34 -8.74 -3.52
N GLU A 114 10.39 -9.30 -2.78
CA GLU A 114 9.13 -8.61 -2.46
C GLU A 114 9.35 -7.41 -1.55
N ARG A 115 10.27 -7.49 -0.58
CA ARG A 115 10.67 -6.33 0.23
C ARG A 115 11.27 -5.21 -0.64
N ASN A 116 12.14 -5.57 -1.60
CA ASN A 116 12.73 -4.61 -2.53
C ASN A 116 11.65 -3.96 -3.41
N ASP A 117 10.78 -4.77 -4.02
CA ASP A 117 9.70 -4.27 -4.89
C ASP A 117 8.77 -3.30 -4.12
N LEU A 118 8.33 -3.66 -2.90
CA LEU A 118 7.48 -2.80 -2.05
C LEU A 118 8.17 -1.49 -1.66
N PHE A 119 9.48 -1.55 -1.39
CA PHE A 119 10.26 -0.37 -1.03
C PHE A 119 10.46 0.57 -2.22
N GLU A 120 10.78 0.02 -3.40
CA GLU A 120 10.90 0.80 -4.62
C GLU A 120 9.57 1.49 -4.97
N ASP A 121 8.44 0.77 -4.88
CA ASP A 121 7.11 1.34 -5.05
C ASP A 121 6.84 2.50 -4.09
N TYR A 122 7.24 2.35 -2.82
CA TYR A 122 7.10 3.39 -1.81
C TYR A 122 7.99 4.61 -2.09
N VAL A 123 9.25 4.41 -2.44
CA VAL A 123 10.18 5.48 -2.81
C VAL A 123 9.70 6.24 -4.05
N MET A 124 9.21 5.54 -5.07
CA MET A 124 8.59 6.15 -6.25
C MET A 124 7.34 6.97 -5.90
N LYS A 125 6.50 6.48 -4.97
CA LYS A 125 5.36 7.25 -4.44
C LYS A 125 5.83 8.56 -3.78
N LEU A 126 6.90 8.52 -2.99
CA LEU A 126 7.47 9.72 -2.37
C LEU A 126 8.04 10.70 -3.41
N GLU A 127 8.78 10.21 -4.40
CA GLU A 127 9.34 11.03 -5.47
C GLU A 127 8.23 11.73 -6.27
N LYS A 128 7.17 10.98 -6.61
CA LYS A 128 6.01 11.52 -7.31
C LYS A 128 5.31 12.60 -6.47
N ALA A 129 5.08 12.34 -5.18
CA ALA A 129 4.44 13.29 -4.28
C ALA A 129 5.25 14.59 -4.17
N GLU A 130 6.58 14.50 -4.06
CA GLU A 130 7.45 15.69 -4.01
C GLU A 130 7.40 16.48 -5.32
N LYS A 131 7.43 15.79 -6.46
CA LYS A 131 7.31 16.43 -7.78
C LYS A 131 5.96 17.13 -7.96
N GLU A 132 4.88 16.53 -7.48
CA GLU A 132 3.54 17.13 -7.49
C GLU A 132 3.46 18.34 -6.56
N ARG A 133 4.06 18.26 -5.35
CA ARG A 133 4.16 19.37 -4.41
C ARG A 133 4.89 20.57 -5.02
N LEU A 134 6.04 20.34 -5.65
CA LEU A 134 6.83 21.38 -6.31
C LEU A 134 6.08 22.02 -7.48
N ARG A 135 5.35 21.21 -8.26
CA ARG A 135 4.50 21.73 -9.35
C ARG A 135 3.36 22.59 -8.83
N ALA A 136 2.65 22.12 -7.80
CA ALA A 136 1.57 22.86 -7.17
C ALA A 136 2.06 24.20 -6.60
N ALA A 137 3.19 24.19 -5.87
CA ALA A 137 3.80 25.41 -5.34
C ALA A 137 4.18 26.40 -6.45
N ARG A 138 4.73 25.92 -7.58
CA ARG A 138 5.02 26.78 -8.73
C ARG A 138 3.76 27.42 -9.33
N THR A 139 2.68 26.65 -9.47
CA THR A 139 1.41 27.17 -9.98
C THR A 139 0.80 28.20 -9.02
N GLU A 140 0.84 27.93 -7.72
CA GLU A 140 0.36 28.86 -6.68
C GLU A 140 1.18 30.15 -6.67
N ASN A 141 2.51 30.05 -6.69
CA ASN A 141 3.38 31.22 -6.70
C ASN A 141 3.24 32.06 -7.98
N LEU A 142 2.99 31.41 -9.13
CA LEU A 142 2.70 32.12 -10.38
C LEU A 142 1.37 32.87 -10.29
N SER A 143 0.32 32.25 -9.76
CA SER A 143 -0.97 32.92 -9.54
C SER A 143 -0.85 34.09 -8.57
N ALA A 144 -0.11 33.93 -7.47
CA ALA A 144 0.13 35.00 -6.52
C ALA A 144 0.93 36.16 -7.15
N PHE A 145 1.89 35.86 -8.03
CA PHE A 145 2.62 36.87 -8.78
C PHE A 145 1.72 37.61 -9.79
N GLN A 146 0.81 36.91 -10.47
CA GLN A 146 -0.18 37.55 -11.35
C GLN A 146 -1.11 38.49 -10.58
N MET A 147 -1.60 38.07 -9.41
CA MET A 147 -2.39 38.95 -8.53
C MET A 147 -1.61 40.18 -8.07
N LEU A 148 -0.32 40.03 -7.75
CA LEU A 148 0.55 41.18 -7.44
C LEU A 148 0.62 42.16 -8.61
N LEU A 149 0.73 41.68 -9.85
CA LEU A 149 0.72 42.55 -11.04
C LEU A 149 -0.63 43.27 -11.20
N GLU A 150 -1.75 42.57 -10.99
CA GLU A 150 -3.10 43.16 -11.04
C GLU A 150 -3.29 44.26 -9.98
N GLU A 151 -2.76 44.05 -8.77
CA GLU A 151 -2.84 45.00 -7.66
C GLU A 151 -1.86 46.18 -7.77
N THR A 152 -0.83 46.07 -8.63
CA THR A 152 0.18 47.11 -8.78
C THR A 152 -0.35 48.26 -9.63
N GLU A 153 -0.61 49.40 -9.00
CA GLU A 153 -1.06 50.60 -9.70
C GLU A 153 0.00 51.12 -10.70
N GLY A 154 -0.48 51.64 -11.83
CA GLY A 154 0.38 52.29 -12.84
C GLY A 154 0.98 51.36 -13.91
N ILE A 155 0.63 50.07 -13.90
CA ILE A 155 0.94 49.18 -15.02
C ILE A 155 -0.01 49.48 -16.20
N THR A 156 0.55 49.66 -17.39
CA THR A 156 -0.18 49.94 -18.64
C THR A 156 0.42 49.11 -19.77
N ALA A 157 -0.27 48.95 -20.91
CA ALA A 157 0.21 48.23 -22.10
C ALA A 157 1.59 48.66 -22.66
N LYS A 158 2.17 49.77 -22.17
CA LYS A 158 3.50 50.27 -22.57
C LYS A 158 4.56 50.12 -21.47
N SER A 159 4.18 49.65 -20.28
CA SER A 159 5.08 49.50 -19.14
C SER A 159 6.19 48.50 -19.44
N ARG A 160 7.42 48.82 -19.03
CA ARG A 160 8.57 47.93 -19.20
C ARG A 160 8.75 47.07 -17.95
N TRP A 161 9.17 45.82 -18.12
CA TRP A 161 9.44 44.93 -17.00
C TRP A 161 10.39 45.54 -15.96
N SER A 162 11.43 46.25 -16.37
CA SER A 162 12.37 46.91 -15.45
C SER A 162 11.71 47.95 -14.53
N GLU A 163 10.68 48.64 -15.01
CA GLU A 163 9.94 49.65 -14.25
C GLU A 163 9.03 48.96 -13.24
N VAL A 164 8.24 47.99 -13.70
CA VAL A 164 7.33 47.21 -12.85
C VAL A 164 8.10 46.44 -11.78
N LYS A 165 9.18 45.75 -12.17
CA LYS A 165 10.08 45.04 -11.25
C LYS A 165 10.63 45.96 -10.16
N ALA A 166 10.96 47.22 -10.46
CA ALA A 166 11.47 48.13 -9.44
C ALA A 166 10.44 48.42 -8.33
N LEU A 167 9.15 48.33 -8.64
CA LEU A 167 8.05 48.51 -7.69
C LEU A 167 7.79 47.26 -6.85
N ILE A 168 7.91 46.08 -7.45
CA ILE A 168 7.46 44.82 -6.85
C ILE A 168 8.57 43.90 -6.33
N LYS A 169 9.85 44.22 -6.58
CA LYS A 169 10.99 43.32 -6.29
C LYS A 169 11.16 42.90 -4.83
N GLU A 170 10.60 43.66 -3.88
CA GLU A 170 10.63 43.35 -2.45
C GLU A 170 9.35 42.64 -1.96
N ASP A 171 8.32 42.50 -2.81
CA ASP A 171 7.06 41.84 -2.44
C ASP A 171 7.30 40.33 -2.26
N PRO A 172 6.77 39.72 -1.18
CA PRO A 172 6.92 38.28 -0.95
C PRO A 172 6.47 37.40 -2.12
N ARG A 173 5.46 37.81 -2.89
CA ARG A 173 4.93 37.05 -4.04
C ARG A 173 5.89 37.10 -5.24
N TYR A 174 6.59 38.22 -5.44
CA TYR A 174 7.69 38.32 -6.41
C TYR A 174 8.87 37.41 -6.01
N LEU A 175 9.23 37.44 -4.72
CA LEU A 175 10.34 36.64 -4.17
C LEU A 175 10.03 35.13 -4.16
N ALA A 176 8.77 34.76 -3.93
CA ALA A 176 8.31 33.37 -3.90
C ALA A 176 8.25 32.71 -5.29
N LEU A 177 8.15 33.50 -6.37
CA LEU A 177 8.20 32.96 -7.73
C LEU A 177 9.62 32.45 -8.03
N GLU A 178 9.82 31.14 -7.88
CA GLU A 178 11.09 30.48 -8.17
C GLU A 178 11.41 30.52 -9.66
N GLY A 179 12.62 30.99 -10.01
CA GLY A 179 13.08 31.10 -11.40
C GLY A 179 14.12 32.19 -11.57
N ASP A 180 14.69 32.30 -12.77
CA ASP A 180 15.55 33.42 -13.14
C ASP A 180 14.70 34.65 -13.51
N ASP A 181 15.35 35.77 -13.79
CA ASP A 181 14.63 36.99 -14.17
C ASP A 181 13.92 36.87 -15.53
N LYS A 182 14.38 35.94 -16.39
CA LYS A 182 13.75 35.66 -17.68
C LYS A 182 12.40 34.97 -17.49
N TYR A 183 12.29 34.05 -16.54
CA TYR A 183 11.01 33.41 -16.23
C TYR A 183 9.99 34.43 -15.68
N ARG A 184 10.43 35.31 -14.79
CA ARG A 184 9.56 36.39 -14.26
C ARG A 184 9.14 37.38 -15.34
N LEU A 185 10.07 37.74 -16.24
CA LEU A 185 9.76 38.55 -17.42
C LEU A 185 8.72 37.86 -18.32
N SER A 186 8.88 36.57 -18.62
CA SER A 186 7.89 35.82 -19.41
C SER A 186 6.51 35.83 -18.74
N ALA A 187 6.45 35.64 -17.42
CA ALA A 187 5.19 35.69 -16.67
C ALA A 187 4.55 37.08 -16.68
N PHE A 188 5.36 38.15 -16.66
CA PHE A 188 4.89 39.52 -16.85
C PHE A 188 4.39 39.74 -18.29
N ASP A 189 5.14 39.28 -19.30
CA ASP A 189 4.75 39.40 -20.70
C ASP A 189 3.45 38.64 -21.00
N ASP A 190 3.24 37.47 -20.39
CA ASP A 190 1.98 36.70 -20.48
C ASP A 190 0.79 37.40 -19.79
N PHE A 191 1.06 38.32 -18.85
CA PHE A 191 0.04 39.12 -18.16
C PHE A 191 -0.41 40.35 -18.96
N MET A 192 0.47 40.91 -19.81
CA MET A 192 0.25 42.15 -20.57
C MET A 192 -0.66 41.98 -21.79
#